data_AF-A0A2V9KYJ4-F1
#
_entry.id   AF-A0A2V9KYJ4-F1
#
_cell.length_a   1.000
_cell.length_b   1.000
_cell.length_c   1.000
_cell.angle_alpha   90.00
_cell.angle_beta   90.00
_cell.angle_gamma   90.00
#
_symmetry.space_group_name_H-M   'P 1'
#
loop_
_entity.id
_entity.type
_entity.pdbx_description
1 polymer ?
#
loop_
_entity_poly.entity_id
_entity_poly.type
_entity_poly.pdbx_seq_one_letter_code
_entity_poly.pdbx_strand_id
1 'polypeptide(L)'
;MKSAKESIEVDLKELQALLERKREALGEEDYQKLRKGLWALSYLTDLIDDKDTTISQLRALLVKPSTEKTSKVLEQAGLEAAPKSPPSPPPANQKPKPGHGRNGAAAYRGARRI
;
A
#
# COMPACT_ATOMS: atom_id res chain seq x y z
N MET A 1 -15.19 2.47 21.28
CA MET A 1 -16.19 1.52 20.75
C MET A 1 -16.22 1.71 19.23
N LYS A 2 -15.96 0.66 18.43
CA LYS A 2 -16.06 0.76 16.95
C LYS A 2 -17.54 0.85 16.61
N SER A 3 -18.00 1.97 16.03
CA SER A 3 -19.33 2.04 15.44
C SER A 3 -19.49 0.91 14.43
N ALA A 4 -20.54 0.12 14.57
CA ALA A 4 -20.95 -0.82 13.54
C ALA A 4 -21.19 0.00 12.26
N LYS A 5 -20.46 -0.29 11.19
CA LYS A 5 -20.67 0.36 9.91
C LYS A 5 -21.98 -0.16 9.35
N GLU A 6 -22.92 0.73 9.06
CA GLU A 6 -24.11 0.40 8.28
C GLU A 6 -23.65 -0.09 6.90
N SER A 7 -24.02 -1.32 6.55
CA SER A 7 -23.77 -1.88 5.22
C SER A 7 -24.94 -1.53 4.33
N ILE A 8 -24.68 -0.78 3.27
CA ILE A 8 -25.65 -0.53 2.21
C ILE A 8 -25.38 -1.58 1.14
N GLU A 9 -26.40 -2.35 0.78
CA GLU A 9 -26.37 -3.20 -0.39
C GLU A 9 -26.48 -2.32 -1.64
N VAL A 10 -25.54 -2.50 -2.57
CA VAL A 10 -25.44 -1.65 -3.76
C VAL A 10 -25.46 -2.55 -4.99
N ASP A 11 -26.56 -2.52 -5.74
CA ASP A 11 -26.61 -3.14 -7.06
C ASP A 11 -26.02 -2.20 -8.12
N LEU A 12 -24.86 -2.56 -8.65
CA LEU A 12 -24.15 -1.80 -9.67
C LEU A 12 -24.92 -1.71 -10.99
N LYS A 13 -25.71 -2.73 -11.35
CA LYS A 13 -26.52 -2.75 -12.57
C LYS A 13 -27.67 -1.76 -12.45
N GLU A 14 -28.33 -1.71 -11.29
CA GLU A 14 -29.39 -0.75 -11.03
C GLU A 14 -28.87 0.69 -11.05
N LEU A 15 -27.70 0.94 -10.44
CA LEU A 15 -27.04 2.24 -10.48
C LEU A 15 -26.64 2.66 -11.90
N GLN A 16 -26.13 1.74 -12.71
CA GLN A 16 -25.78 2.02 -14.10
C GLN A 16 -27.04 2.34 -14.92
N ALA A 17 -28.12 1.57 -14.74
CA ALA A 17 -29.39 1.84 -15.39
C ALA A 17 -29.98 3.21 -14.97
N LEU A 18 -29.85 3.57 -13.70
CA LEU A 18 -30.23 4.90 -13.20
C LEU A 18 -29.41 6.01 -13.87
N LEU A 19 -28.09 5.80 -13.99
CA LEU A 19 -27.19 6.76 -14.62
C LEU A 19 -27.55 6.99 -16.10
N GLU A 20 -27.82 5.91 -16.85
CA GLU A 20 -28.29 6.01 -18.25
C GLU A 20 -29.59 6.82 -18.36
N ARG A 21 -30.58 6.55 -17.49
CA ARG A 21 -31.86 7.30 -17.48
C ARG A 21 -31.69 8.79 -17.19
N LYS A 22 -30.60 9.20 -16.56
CA LYS A 22 -30.33 10.60 -16.17
C LYS A 22 -29.29 11.28 -17.04
N ARG A 23 -28.80 10.62 -18.11
CA ARG A 23 -27.73 11.13 -18.97
C ARG A 23 -28.00 12.53 -19.52
N GLU A 24 -29.20 12.78 -20.06
CA GLU A 24 -29.56 14.09 -20.63
C GLU A 24 -29.58 15.20 -19.58
N ALA A 25 -30.01 14.88 -18.35
CA ALA A 25 -30.07 15.84 -17.24
C ALA A 25 -28.69 16.12 -16.61
N LEU A 26 -27.77 15.15 -16.65
CA LEU A 26 -26.41 15.27 -16.13
C LEU A 26 -25.46 15.99 -17.09
N GLY A 27 -25.78 15.99 -18.39
CA GLY A 27 -24.83 16.39 -19.42
C GLY A 27 -23.71 15.35 -19.61
N GLU A 28 -23.04 15.40 -20.75
CA GLU A 28 -22.10 14.35 -21.16
C GLU A 28 -20.87 14.26 -20.25
N GLU A 29 -20.31 15.39 -19.82
CA GLU A 29 -19.10 15.41 -19.00
C GLU A 29 -19.32 14.72 -17.64
N ASP A 30 -20.37 15.10 -16.92
CA ASP A 30 -20.64 14.57 -15.60
C ASP A 30 -21.17 13.14 -15.66
N TYR A 31 -21.96 12.80 -16.68
CA TYR A 31 -22.31 11.40 -16.97
C TYR A 31 -21.05 10.54 -17.15
N GLN A 32 -20.06 10.99 -17.93
CA GLN A 32 -18.82 10.24 -18.15
C GLN A 32 -17.99 10.11 -16.87
N LYS A 33 -17.91 11.17 -16.03
CA LYS A 33 -17.24 11.09 -14.72
C LYS A 33 -17.89 10.04 -13.82
N LEU A 34 -19.21 10.08 -13.68
CA LEU A 34 -19.96 9.12 -12.86
C LEU A 34 -19.85 7.69 -13.40
N ARG A 35 -19.91 7.53 -14.73
CA ARG A 35 -19.76 6.22 -15.39
C ARG A 35 -18.39 5.62 -15.13
N LYS A 36 -17.32 6.41 -15.21
CA LYS A 36 -15.96 5.97 -14.86
C LYS A 36 -15.86 5.58 -13.39
N GLY A 37 -16.49 6.33 -12.50
CA GLY A 37 -16.56 6.00 -11.07
C GLY A 37 -17.24 4.65 -10.82
N LEU A 38 -18.39 4.41 -11.47
CA LEU A 38 -19.10 3.14 -11.40
C LEU A 38 -18.26 1.98 -11.93
N TRP A 39 -17.60 2.18 -13.07
CA TRP A 39 -16.72 1.16 -13.67
C TRP A 39 -15.56 0.82 -12.74
N ALA A 40 -14.92 1.83 -12.14
CA ALA A 40 -13.85 1.62 -11.17
C ALA A 40 -14.34 0.85 -9.93
N LEU A 41 -15.55 1.13 -9.45
CA LEU A 41 -16.15 0.38 -8.34
C LEU A 41 -16.41 -1.08 -8.72
N SER A 42 -16.98 -1.34 -9.90
CA SER A 42 -17.17 -2.71 -10.42
C SER A 42 -15.86 -3.47 -10.52
N TYR A 43 -14.83 -2.83 -11.08
CA TYR A 43 -13.50 -3.42 -11.18
C TYR A 43 -12.91 -3.77 -9.81
N LEU A 44 -13.12 -2.92 -8.80
CA LEU A 44 -12.69 -3.19 -7.43
C LEU A 44 -13.48 -4.34 -6.79
N THR A 45 -14.79 -4.45 -7.03
CA THR A 45 -15.57 -5.58 -6.52
C THR A 45 -15.13 -6.89 -7.16
N ASP A 46 -14.82 -6.88 -8.47
CA ASP A 46 -14.32 -8.07 -9.17
C ASP A 46 -12.94 -8.49 -8.62
N LEU A 47 -12.05 -7.53 -8.35
CA LEU A 47 -10.76 -7.80 -7.69
C LEU A 47 -10.91 -8.32 -6.26
N ILE A 48 -11.97 -7.95 -5.54
CA ILE A 48 -12.22 -8.47 -4.19
C ILE A 48 -12.76 -9.91 -4.24
N ASP A 49 -13.52 -10.26 -5.28
CA ASP A 49 -14.05 -11.62 -5.48
C ASP A 49 -12.97 -12.59 -5.99
N ASP A 50 -11.95 -12.07 -6.69
CA ASP A 50 -10.78 -12.83 -7.11
C ASP A 50 -9.97 -13.36 -5.91
N LYS A 51 -9.88 -14.70 -5.82
CA LYS A 51 -9.22 -15.40 -4.72
C LYS A 51 -7.71 -15.21 -4.68
N ASP A 52 -7.09 -14.87 -5.80
CA ASP A 52 -5.65 -14.66 -5.90
C ASP A 52 -5.25 -13.22 -5.55
N THR A 53 -6.22 -12.31 -5.49
CA THR A 53 -5.98 -10.92 -5.16
C THR A 53 -5.77 -10.73 -3.66
N THR A 54 -4.60 -10.20 -3.29
CA THR A 54 -4.24 -9.93 -1.89
C THR A 54 -4.73 -8.56 -1.42
N ILE A 55 -5.07 -8.43 -0.13
CA ILE A 55 -5.38 -7.14 0.51
C ILE A 55 -4.28 -6.10 0.26
N SER A 56 -3.02 -6.54 0.21
CA SER A 56 -1.87 -5.67 -0.07
C SER A 56 -1.91 -5.07 -1.47
N GLN A 57 -2.30 -5.84 -2.49
CA GLN A 57 -2.45 -5.37 -3.87
C GLN A 57 -3.64 -4.42 -4.00
N LEU A 58 -4.79 -4.74 -3.41
CA LEU A 58 -5.96 -3.86 -3.36
C LEU A 58 -5.60 -2.50 -2.74
N ARG A 59 -4.86 -2.51 -1.63
CA ARG A 59 -4.40 -1.28 -0.98
C ARG A 59 -3.43 -0.49 -1.85
N ALA A 60 -2.54 -1.15 -2.61
CA ALA A 60 -1.62 -0.45 -3.50
C ALA A 60 -2.34 0.24 -4.68
N LEU A 61 -3.47 -0.32 -5.14
CA LEU A 61 -4.32 0.28 -6.17
C LEU A 61 -5.08 1.51 -5.64
N LEU A 62 -5.61 1.43 -4.41
CA LEU A 62 -6.45 2.47 -3.82
C LEU A 62 -5.67 3.57 -3.09
N VAL A 63 -4.54 3.20 -2.50
CA VAL A 63 -3.72 4.07 -1.67
C VAL A 63 -2.34 4.07 -2.27
N LYS A 64 -1.97 5.20 -2.90
CA LYS A 64 -0.61 5.38 -3.40
C LYS A 64 0.36 5.13 -2.24
N PRO A 65 1.30 4.18 -2.36
CA PRO A 65 2.27 3.94 -1.30
C PRO A 65 3.09 5.22 -1.10
N SER A 66 3.20 5.65 0.17
CA SER A 66 3.98 6.83 0.54
C SER A 66 5.48 6.62 0.31
N THR A 67 5.93 5.35 0.31
CA THR A 67 7.33 4.97 0.17
C THR A 67 7.47 3.72 -0.69
N GLU A 68 8.55 3.65 -1.47
CA GLU A 68 8.91 2.48 -2.29
C GLU A 68 10.10 1.74 -1.68
N LYS A 69 10.12 0.41 -1.75
CA LYS A 69 11.28 -0.35 -1.31
C LYS A 69 12.42 -0.16 -2.31
N THR A 70 13.60 0.23 -1.83
CA THR A 70 14.80 0.36 -2.66
C THR A 70 15.08 -0.90 -3.49
N SER A 71 14.82 -2.09 -2.96
CA SER A 71 14.96 -3.35 -3.70
C SER A 71 14.04 -3.44 -4.92
N LYS A 72 12.80 -2.96 -4.80
CA LYS A 72 11.83 -2.95 -5.92
C LYS A 72 12.19 -1.88 -6.96
N VAL A 73 12.65 -0.71 -6.52
CA VAL A 73 13.16 0.34 -7.41
C VAL A 73 14.33 -0.19 -8.24
N LEU A 74 15.28 -0.88 -7.59
CA LEU A 74 16.45 -1.45 -8.24
C LEU A 74 16.04 -2.54 -9.24
N GLU A 75 15.16 -3.46 -8.85
CA GLU A 75 14.61 -4.51 -9.73
C GLU A 75 13.92 -3.90 -10.97
N GLN A 76 13.08 -2.89 -10.78
CA GLN A 76 12.40 -2.19 -11.89
C GLN A 76 13.38 -1.45 -12.82
N ALA A 77 14.51 -0.97 -12.27
CA ALA A 77 15.58 -0.36 -13.03
C ALA A 77 16.52 -1.39 -13.71
N GLY A 78 16.23 -2.70 -13.59
CA GLY A 78 17.07 -3.77 -14.13
C GLY A 78 18.38 -3.95 -13.36
N LEU A 79 18.46 -3.44 -12.13
CA LEU A 79 19.60 -3.54 -11.24
C LEU A 79 19.35 -4.64 -10.21
N GLU A 80 20.16 -5.69 -10.22
CA GLU A 80 20.16 -6.72 -9.17
C GLU A 80 20.45 -6.05 -7.82
N ALA A 81 19.52 -6.18 -6.87
CA ALA A 81 19.77 -5.74 -5.50
C ALA A 81 20.90 -6.60 -4.94
N ALA A 82 21.98 -5.96 -4.48
CA ALA A 82 23.16 -6.64 -3.98
C ALA A 82 22.77 -7.79 -3.04
N PRO A 83 23.31 -9.02 -3.23
CA PRO A 83 22.96 -10.14 -2.37
C PRO A 83 23.25 -9.75 -0.93
N LYS A 84 22.30 -9.99 -0.03
CA LYS A 84 22.57 -9.94 1.40
C LYS A 84 23.64 -10.99 1.67
N SER A 85 24.89 -10.56 1.76
CA SER A 85 26.00 -11.43 2.12
C SER A 85 25.59 -12.18 3.39
N PRO A 86 25.61 -13.52 3.40
CA PRO A 86 25.41 -14.25 4.63
C PRO A 86 26.44 -13.76 5.65
N PRO A 87 26.08 -13.64 6.94
CA PRO A 87 27.06 -13.27 7.94
C PRO A 87 28.21 -14.25 7.85
N SER A 88 29.41 -13.75 7.57
CA SER A 88 30.61 -14.58 7.52
C SER A 88 30.73 -15.31 8.87
N PRO A 89 30.99 -16.63 8.87
CA PRO A 89 31.18 -17.36 10.11
C PRO A 89 32.30 -16.69 10.91
N PRO A 90 32.13 -16.51 12.22
CA PRO A 90 33.15 -15.85 13.04
C PRO A 90 34.45 -16.68 12.98
N PRO A 91 35.62 -16.04 12.79
CA PRO A 91 36.89 -16.75 12.85
C PRO A 91 37.06 -17.35 14.24
N ALA A 92 37.37 -18.64 14.29
CA ALA A 92 37.31 -19.50 15.48
C ALA A 92 38.33 -19.20 16.61
N ASN A 93 38.91 -17.99 16.68
CA ASN A 93 39.92 -17.67 17.70
C ASN A 93 40.07 -16.19 18.06
N GLN A 94 39.03 -15.37 17.91
CA GLN A 94 39.08 -13.97 18.35
C GLN A 94 38.39 -13.79 19.70
N LYS A 95 39.08 -13.09 20.63
CA LYS A 95 38.46 -12.56 21.85
C LYS A 95 37.19 -11.78 21.46
N PRO A 96 36.10 -11.85 22.24
CA PRO A 96 34.88 -11.11 21.93
C PRO A 96 35.24 -9.64 21.74
N LYS A 97 34.98 -9.12 20.54
CA LYS A 97 35.16 -7.69 20.26
C LYS A 97 34.24 -6.94 21.23
N PRO A 98 34.68 -5.80 21.78
CA PRO A 98 33.80 -4.93 22.54
C PRO A 98 32.52 -4.77 21.74
N GLY A 99 31.37 -5.09 22.34
CA GLY A 99 30.10 -4.91 21.64
C GLY A 99 30.05 -3.49 21.10
N HIS A 100 29.40 -3.29 19.94
CA HIS A 100 29.03 -1.96 19.48
C HIS A 100 27.98 -1.42 20.46
N GLY A 101 28.43 -1.08 21.66
CA GLY A 101 27.63 -0.77 22.81
C GLY A 101 26.69 0.35 22.40
N ARG A 102 25.42 0.16 22.72
CA ARG A 102 24.44 1.24 22.72
C ARG A 102 25.09 2.37 23.52
N ASN A 103 25.34 3.49 22.87
CA ASN A 103 25.79 4.70 23.53
C ASN A 103 24.82 4.95 24.69
N GLY A 104 25.30 4.91 25.93
CA GLY A 104 24.44 5.20 27.09
C GLY A 104 23.87 6.61 26.95
N ALA A 105 22.74 6.92 27.60
CA ALA A 105 22.12 8.24 27.50
C ALA A 105 23.10 9.41 27.78
N ALA A 106 24.13 9.18 28.58
CA ALA A 106 25.20 10.12 28.87
C ALA A 106 26.07 10.52 27.64
N ALA A 107 26.09 9.71 26.58
CA ALA A 107 26.82 9.99 25.34
C ALA A 107 26.08 10.95 24.42
N TYR A 108 24.77 11.19 24.65
CA TYR A 108 23.95 12.11 23.87
C TYR A 108 23.80 13.45 24.58
N ARG A 109 24.90 14.22 24.65
CA ARG A 109 24.91 15.55 25.32
C ARG A 109 24.20 16.66 24.53
N GLY A 110 23.89 16.43 23.25
CA GLY A 110 23.26 17.43 22.38
C GLY A 110 21.75 17.57 22.53
N ALA A 111 21.08 16.69 23.27
CA ALA A 111 19.62 16.73 23.44
C ALA A 111 19.25 17.32 24.81
N ARG A 112 18.36 18.32 24.81
CA ARG A 112 17.75 18.83 26.04
C ARG A 112 16.79 17.78 26.58
N ARG A 113 17.01 17.31 27.81
CA ARG A 113 16.01 16.48 28.51
C ARG A 113 14.77 17.32 28.76
N ILE A 114 13.63 16.80 28.32
CA ILE A 114 12.28 17.19 28.71
C ILE A 114 11.77 16.20 29.76
#